data_AF-B7S6X4-F1
#
_entry.id   AF-B7S6X4-F1
#
_cell.length_a   1.000
_cell.length_b   1.000
_cell.length_c   1.000
_cell.angle_alpha   90.00
_cell.angle_beta   90.00
_cell.angle_gamma   90.00
#
_symmetry.space_group_name_H-M   'P 1'
#
loop_
_entity.id
_entity.type
_entity.pdbx_description
1 polymer ?
#
loop_
_entity_poly.entity_id
_entity_poly.type
_entity_poly.pdbx_seq_one_letter_code
_entity_poly.pdbx_strand_id
1 'polypeptide(L)'
;PERLQAGMYMMLYTITASLPLLVLLLLSVEGSGTGSFVIKDFLGEYGSNKSVSWGSSLGSKIVFFVGLAAFLVKLPMFSVHLWLPKAHVEAPVAGSMVLAGILLKLGGYGLLRMYRYLGLSGLGVLKHVLLCLALWGGVSTSIICFRQVD
;
A
#
# COMPACT_ATOMS: atom_id res chain seq x y z
N PRO A 1 -20.83 20.32 1.96
CA PRO A 1 -19.81 20.59 0.91
C PRO A 1 -18.49 19.90 1.26
N GLU A 2 -17.99 20.10 2.49
CA GLU A 2 -16.71 19.53 2.95
C GLU A 2 -16.72 18.00 3.03
N ARG A 3 -17.81 17.39 3.50
CA ARG A 3 -18.04 15.93 3.46
C ARG A 3 -17.87 15.30 2.07
N LEU A 4 -18.49 15.90 1.05
CA LEU A 4 -18.39 15.40 -0.33
C LEU A 4 -16.95 15.51 -0.83
N GLN A 5 -16.27 16.61 -0.52
CA GLN A 5 -14.89 16.81 -0.92
C GLN A 5 -13.94 15.82 -0.22
N ALA A 6 -14.11 15.56 1.07
CA ALA A 6 -13.35 14.55 1.81
C ALA A 6 -13.57 13.14 1.26
N GLY A 7 -14.82 12.78 0.93
CA GLY A 7 -15.15 11.51 0.28
C GLY A 7 -14.48 11.35 -1.09
N MET A 8 -14.46 12.41 -1.91
CA MET A 8 -13.79 12.41 -3.21
C MET A 8 -12.27 12.23 -3.07
N TYR A 9 -11.62 12.88 -2.10
CA TYR A 9 -10.19 12.66 -1.82
C TYR A 9 -9.91 11.22 -1.42
N MET A 10 -10.69 10.65 -0.50
CA MET A 10 -10.49 9.27 -0.06
C MET A 10 -10.65 8.26 -1.21
N MET A 11 -11.70 8.41 -2.04
CA MET A 11 -11.89 7.55 -3.20
C MET A 11 -10.76 7.69 -4.23
N LEU A 12 -10.36 8.92 -4.57
CA LEU A 12 -9.30 9.12 -5.56
C LEU A 12 -7.98 8.50 -5.11
N TYR A 13 -7.57 8.70 -3.87
CA TYR A 13 -6.31 8.13 -3.35
C TYR A 13 -6.37 6.59 -3.34
N THR A 14 -7.48 6.00 -2.89
CA THR A 14 -7.60 4.54 -2.77
C THR A 14 -7.77 3.83 -4.12
N ILE A 15 -8.52 4.43 -5.06
CA ILE A 15 -8.74 3.85 -6.39
C ILE A 15 -7.48 3.97 -7.25
N THR A 16 -6.84 5.13 -7.28
CA THR A 16 -5.61 5.34 -8.07
C THR A 16 -4.48 4.42 -7.64
N ALA A 17 -4.38 4.12 -6.34
CA ALA A 17 -3.42 3.16 -5.81
C ALA A 17 -3.81 1.69 -6.10
N SER A 18 -5.11 1.35 -6.06
CA SER A 18 -5.55 -0.04 -6.17
C SER A 18 -5.65 -0.57 -7.60
N LEU A 19 -5.98 0.26 -8.59
CA LEU A 19 -6.09 -0.17 -9.99
C LEU A 19 -4.77 -0.71 -10.57
N PRO A 20 -3.61 -0.03 -10.40
CA PRO A 20 -2.32 -0.56 -10.88
C PRO A 20 -1.95 -1.88 -10.20
N LEU A 21 -2.28 -2.03 -8.91
CA LEU A 21 -2.05 -3.26 -8.17
C LEU A 21 -2.93 -4.41 -8.67
N LEU A 22 -4.18 -4.13 -9.07
CA LEU A 22 -5.07 -5.12 -9.66
C LEU A 22 -4.49 -5.65 -10.98
N VAL A 23 -4.04 -4.75 -11.86
CA VAL A 23 -3.42 -5.14 -13.14
C VAL A 23 -2.20 -6.03 -12.90
N LEU A 24 -1.35 -5.66 -11.93
CA LEU A 24 -0.19 -6.45 -11.54
C LEU A 24 -0.57 -7.86 -11.06
N LEU A 25 -1.63 -7.96 -10.24
CA LEU A 25 -2.15 -9.26 -9.79
C LEU A 25 -2.65 -10.10 -10.96
N LEU A 26 -3.41 -9.55 -11.89
CA LEU A 26 -3.91 -10.30 -13.05
C LEU A 26 -2.77 -10.83 -13.92
N LEU A 27 -1.81 -9.98 -14.28
CA LEU A 27 -0.62 -10.38 -15.05
C LEU A 27 0.16 -11.50 -14.36
N SER A 28 0.25 -11.44 -13.03
CA SER A 28 0.95 -12.44 -12.25
C SER A 28 0.19 -13.76 -12.07
N VAL A 29 -1.14 -13.76 -12.26
CA VAL A 29 -1.95 -15.00 -12.34
C VAL A 29 -1.80 -15.64 -13.71
N GLU A 30 -1.78 -14.86 -14.78
CA GLU A 30 -1.54 -15.36 -16.14
C GLU A 30 -0.16 -16.03 -16.25
N GLY A 31 0.88 -15.44 -15.63
CA GLY A 31 2.24 -15.97 -15.68
C GLY A 31 2.46 -17.27 -14.88
N SER A 32 1.75 -17.47 -13.76
CA SER A 32 1.92 -18.65 -12.90
C SER A 32 0.76 -19.66 -12.98
N GLY A 33 -0.27 -19.38 -13.79
CA GLY A 33 -1.46 -20.21 -13.97
C GLY A 33 -2.33 -20.42 -12.73
N THR A 34 -2.02 -19.75 -11.61
CA THR A 34 -2.66 -19.97 -10.30
C THR A 34 -2.89 -18.65 -9.56
N GLY A 35 -4.04 -18.52 -8.91
CA GLY A 35 -4.40 -17.36 -8.09
C GLY A 35 -4.11 -17.50 -6.59
N SER A 36 -3.81 -18.71 -6.12
CA SER A 36 -3.68 -19.03 -4.70
C SER A 36 -2.28 -18.71 -4.16
N PHE A 37 -2.20 -17.77 -3.22
CA PHE A 37 -0.95 -17.44 -2.52
C PHE A 37 -0.28 -18.64 -1.85
N VAL A 38 -1.06 -19.58 -1.31
CA VAL A 38 -0.54 -20.76 -0.59
C VAL A 38 0.20 -21.72 -1.52
N ILE A 39 -0.39 -22.02 -2.67
CA ILE A 39 0.22 -22.93 -3.65
C ILE A 39 1.50 -22.31 -4.20
N LYS A 40 1.47 -21.01 -4.46
CA LYS A 40 2.66 -20.30 -4.87
C LYS A 40 3.74 -20.44 -3.77
N ASP A 41 3.42 -20.08 -2.51
CA ASP A 41 4.38 -20.11 -1.40
C ASP A 41 5.02 -21.51 -1.26
N PHE A 42 4.22 -22.56 -1.46
CA PHE A 42 4.65 -23.96 -1.37
C PHE A 42 5.53 -24.41 -2.56
N LEU A 43 5.20 -23.98 -3.77
CA LEU A 43 5.95 -24.33 -5.00
C LEU A 43 7.28 -23.58 -5.13
N GLY A 44 7.58 -22.63 -4.24
CA GLY A 44 8.88 -21.95 -4.24
C GLY A 44 9.14 -21.10 -5.48
N GLU A 45 8.10 -20.77 -6.27
CA GLU A 45 8.22 -19.94 -7.48
C GLU A 45 8.60 -18.48 -7.19
N TYR A 46 8.85 -18.15 -5.92
CA TYR A 46 9.16 -16.81 -5.42
C TYR A 46 10.59 -16.37 -5.70
N GLY A 47 11.49 -17.31 -6.02
CA GLY A 47 12.93 -17.07 -6.11
C GLY A 47 13.54 -17.15 -7.51
N SER A 48 12.84 -17.71 -8.50
CA SER A 48 13.35 -17.69 -9.87
C SER A 48 12.84 -16.43 -10.56
N ASN A 49 13.72 -15.74 -11.28
CA ASN A 49 13.47 -14.57 -12.12
C ASN A 49 12.47 -14.86 -13.26
N LYS A 50 11.27 -15.35 -12.93
CA LYS A 50 10.10 -15.54 -13.79
C LYS A 50 8.96 -14.65 -13.30
N SER A 51 9.29 -13.50 -12.71
CA SER A 51 8.32 -12.46 -12.39
C SER A 51 7.87 -11.80 -13.69
N VAL A 52 6.95 -12.46 -14.40
CA VAL A 52 6.36 -12.00 -15.66
C VAL A 52 7.42 -11.89 -16.77
N SER A 53 7.17 -12.46 -17.94
CA SER A 53 8.06 -12.44 -19.10
C SER A 53 8.21 -11.05 -19.75
N TRP A 54 8.30 -9.97 -18.97
CA TRP A 54 8.48 -8.61 -19.44
C TRP A 54 9.96 -8.29 -19.63
N GLY A 55 10.62 -9.03 -20.53
CA GLY A 55 11.82 -8.69 -21.32
C GLY A 55 13.02 -7.91 -20.76
N SER A 56 13.06 -7.44 -19.51
CA SER A 56 14.11 -6.59 -18.96
C SER A 56 14.07 -6.50 -17.43
N SER A 57 15.24 -6.32 -16.82
CA SER A 57 15.42 -6.05 -15.38
C SER A 57 14.78 -4.74 -14.90
N LEU A 58 14.36 -3.87 -15.82
CA LEU A 58 13.65 -2.62 -15.54
C LEU A 58 12.15 -2.86 -15.30
N GLY A 59 11.53 -3.74 -16.08
CA GLY A 59 10.10 -4.08 -15.92
C GLY A 59 9.78 -4.65 -14.54
N SER A 60 10.62 -5.58 -14.05
CA SER A 60 10.45 -6.17 -12.72
C SER A 60 10.59 -5.13 -11.59
N LYS A 61 11.48 -4.14 -11.74
CA LYS A 61 11.63 -3.04 -10.77
C LYS A 61 10.42 -2.11 -10.77
N ILE A 62 9.84 -1.81 -11.93
CA ILE A 62 8.65 -0.94 -12.01
C ILE A 62 7.44 -1.63 -11.36
N VAL A 63 7.20 -2.90 -11.69
CA VAL A 63 6.17 -3.77 -11.10
C VAL A 63 6.31 -3.77 -9.57
N PHE A 64 7.54 -3.96 -9.09
CA PHE A 64 7.86 -3.89 -7.67
C PHE A 64 7.50 -2.54 -7.02
N PHE A 65 7.93 -1.42 -7.60
CA PHE A 65 7.65 -0.08 -7.08
C PHE A 65 6.16 0.24 -7.06
N VAL A 66 5.43 -0.13 -8.11
CA VAL A 66 3.98 0.08 -8.20
C VAL A 66 3.25 -0.74 -7.13
N GLY A 67 3.64 -2.01 -6.93
CA GLY A 67 3.08 -2.86 -5.89
C GLY A 67 3.30 -2.29 -4.49
N LEU A 68 4.53 -1.85 -4.18
CA LEU A 68 4.86 -1.23 -2.91
C LEU A 68 4.09 0.08 -2.69
N ALA A 69 4.07 0.97 -3.69
CA ALA A 69 3.40 2.27 -3.60
C ALA A 69 1.90 2.12 -3.30
N ALA A 70 1.24 1.14 -3.93
CA ALA A 70 -0.17 0.85 -3.68
C ALA A 70 -0.49 0.51 -2.21
N PHE A 71 0.41 -0.22 -1.54
CA PHE A 71 0.27 -0.52 -0.12
C PHE A 71 0.61 0.67 0.79
N LEU A 72 1.58 1.51 0.42
CA LEU A 72 1.93 2.72 1.18
C LEU A 72 0.85 3.80 1.14
N VAL A 73 -0.07 3.77 0.16
CA VAL A 73 -1.26 4.65 0.16
C VAL A 73 -2.32 4.14 1.14
N LYS A 74 -2.52 2.82 1.24
CA LYS A 74 -3.46 2.18 2.20
C LYS A 74 -2.94 2.19 3.64
N LEU A 75 -1.62 2.12 3.82
CA LEU A 75 -0.90 2.38 5.06
C LEU A 75 -0.27 3.78 4.96
N PRO A 76 -1.03 4.85 5.20
CA PRO A 76 -0.61 6.19 4.85
C PRO A 76 0.74 6.54 5.48
N MET A 77 1.78 6.50 4.66
CA MET A 77 3.05 7.14 4.98
C MET A 77 2.87 8.65 4.95
N PHE A 78 3.74 9.38 5.63
CA PHE A 78 3.60 10.82 5.80
C PHE A 78 3.44 11.62 4.49
N SER A 79 3.94 11.15 3.35
CA SER A 79 3.71 11.84 2.07
C SER A 79 2.26 11.75 1.55
N VAL A 80 1.53 10.69 1.89
CA VAL A 80 0.20 10.36 1.35
C VAL A 80 -0.87 10.31 2.44
N HIS A 81 -0.58 10.78 3.65
CA HIS A 81 -1.50 10.66 4.79
C HIS A 81 -2.67 11.63 4.78
N LEU A 82 -2.66 12.68 3.95
CA LEU A 82 -3.62 13.79 4.02
C LEU A 82 -5.10 13.40 3.83
N TRP A 83 -5.37 12.27 3.15
CA TRP A 83 -6.73 11.78 3.00
C TRP A 83 -7.31 11.27 4.33
N LEU A 84 -6.46 10.81 5.25
CA LEU A 84 -6.88 10.16 6.48
C LEU A 84 -7.39 11.15 7.56
N PRO A 85 -6.68 12.25 7.92
CA PRO A 85 -7.22 13.25 8.84
C PRO A 85 -8.53 13.87 8.33
N LYS A 86 -8.61 14.19 7.03
CA LYS A 86 -9.83 14.74 6.42
C LYS A 86 -10.99 13.75 6.44
N ALA A 87 -10.72 12.47 6.21
CA ALA A 87 -11.75 11.43 6.27
C ALA A 87 -12.31 11.27 7.70
N HIS A 88 -11.45 11.39 8.72
CA HIS A 88 -11.88 11.23 10.11
C HIS A 88 -12.73 12.40 10.64
N VAL A 89 -12.40 13.64 10.27
CA VAL A 89 -13.14 14.84 10.70
C VAL A 89 -14.56 14.86 10.12
N GLU A 90 -14.73 14.42 8.88
CA GLU A 90 -15.98 14.57 8.14
C GLU A 90 -16.90 13.33 8.19
N ALA A 91 -16.39 12.17 8.56
CA ALA A 91 -17.14 10.91 8.57
C ALA A 91 -18.04 10.76 9.82
N PRO A 92 -19.18 10.06 9.71
CA PRO A 92 -19.99 9.69 10.87
C PRO A 92 -19.18 8.80 11.82
N VAL A 93 -19.48 8.86 13.12
CA VAL A 93 -18.75 8.14 14.19
C VAL A 93 -18.52 6.67 13.86
N ALA A 94 -19.56 5.95 13.40
CA ALA A 94 -19.45 4.55 13.01
C ALA A 94 -18.51 4.32 11.80
N GLY A 95 -18.52 5.22 10.82
CA GLY A 95 -17.64 5.17 9.65
C GLY A 95 -16.17 5.40 10.03
N SER A 96 -15.92 6.38 10.90
CA SER A 96 -14.59 6.66 11.44
C SER A 96 -14.03 5.46 12.22
N MET A 97 -14.86 4.78 13.02
CA MET A 97 -14.46 3.57 13.76
C MET A 97 -14.07 2.42 12.83
N VAL A 98 -14.85 2.18 11.77
CA VAL A 98 -14.55 1.13 10.77
C VAL A 98 -13.27 1.45 10.00
N LEU A 99 -13.07 2.71 9.62
CA LEU A 99 -11.89 3.12 8.86
C LEU A 99 -10.60 2.92 9.67
N ALA A 100 -10.55 3.41 10.90
CA ALA A 100 -9.39 3.20 11.76
C ALA A 100 -9.22 1.73 12.19
N GLY A 101 -10.32 1.05 12.51
CA GLY A 101 -10.29 -0.31 13.04
C GLY A 101 -9.92 -1.39 12.02
N ILE A 102 -10.42 -1.26 10.79
CA ILE A 102 -10.35 -2.31 9.77
C ILE A 102 -9.45 -1.90 8.61
N LEU A 103 -9.67 -0.74 7.98
CA LEU A 103 -8.97 -0.39 6.74
C LEU A 103 -7.45 -0.27 6.93
N LEU A 104 -7.00 0.38 8.01
CA LEU A 104 -5.57 0.51 8.30
C LEU A 104 -4.91 -0.84 8.60
N LYS A 105 -5.58 -1.70 9.37
CA LYS A 105 -5.05 -3.04 9.70
C LYS A 105 -5.02 -3.95 8.48
N LEU A 106 -6.02 -3.88 7.60
CA LEU A 106 -6.05 -4.63 6.34
C LEU A 106 -4.96 -4.17 5.37
N GLY A 107 -4.61 -2.89 5.35
CA GLY A 107 -3.46 -2.39 4.58
C GLY A 107 -2.15 -3.05 5.01
N GLY A 108 -1.91 -3.11 6.32
CA GLY A 108 -0.74 -3.75 6.93
C GLY A 108 -0.69 -5.25 6.68
N TYR A 109 -1.80 -5.91 6.91
CA TYR A 109 -1.96 -7.34 6.65
C TYR A 109 -1.74 -7.69 5.17
N GLY A 110 -2.29 -6.86 4.26
CA GLY A 110 -2.08 -7.02 2.82
C GLY A 110 -0.60 -6.94 2.44
N LEU A 111 0.13 -5.95 2.99
CA LEU A 111 1.58 -5.83 2.76
C LEU A 111 2.35 -7.03 3.30
N LEU A 112 2.00 -7.57 4.47
CA LEU A 112 2.64 -8.77 5.04
C LEU A 112 2.43 -10.00 4.16
N ARG A 113 1.20 -10.22 3.67
CA ARG A 113 0.88 -11.37 2.80
C ARG A 113 1.55 -11.25 1.44
N MET A 114 1.58 -10.04 0.89
CA MET A 114 2.20 -9.76 -0.41
C MET A 114 3.71 -9.56 -0.32
N TYR A 115 4.29 -9.53 0.89
CA TYR A 115 5.71 -9.28 1.11
C TYR A 115 6.58 -10.25 0.32
N ARG A 116 6.28 -11.54 0.44
CA ARG A 116 6.98 -12.58 -0.31
C ARG A 116 6.63 -12.48 -1.79
N TYR A 117 5.35 -12.30 -2.11
CA TYR A 117 4.84 -12.30 -3.47
C TYR A 117 5.48 -11.27 -4.39
N LEU A 118 5.66 -10.05 -3.87
CA LEU A 118 6.27 -8.96 -4.60
C LEU A 118 7.81 -9.00 -4.57
N GLY A 119 8.42 -9.98 -3.89
CA GLY A 119 9.88 -10.05 -3.77
C GLY A 119 10.47 -8.91 -2.94
N LEU A 120 9.75 -8.44 -1.92
CA LEU A 120 10.17 -7.32 -1.06
C LEU A 120 11.42 -7.62 -0.22
N SER A 121 11.88 -8.87 -0.17
CA SER A 121 13.18 -9.25 0.41
C SER A 121 14.37 -8.59 -0.30
N GLY A 122 14.23 -8.21 -1.57
CA GLY A 122 15.26 -7.52 -2.37
C GLY A 122 15.39 -6.01 -2.10
N LEU A 123 14.65 -5.45 -1.13
CA LEU A 123 14.75 -4.05 -0.69
C LEU A 123 16.13 -3.79 -0.03
N GLY A 124 17.19 -3.60 -0.82
CA GLY A 124 18.52 -3.27 -0.29
C GLY A 124 18.56 -1.94 0.47
N VAL A 125 18.83 -0.85 -0.23
CA VAL A 125 18.89 0.51 0.38
C VAL A 125 17.49 1.07 0.64
N LEU A 126 16.50 0.71 -0.19
CA LEU A 126 15.14 1.24 -0.12
C LEU A 126 14.43 0.98 1.22
N LYS A 127 14.66 -0.18 1.88
CA LYS A 127 14.08 -0.44 3.21
C LYS A 127 14.53 0.59 4.25
N HIS A 128 15.80 1.00 4.19
CA HIS A 128 16.36 1.97 5.12
C HIS A 128 15.76 3.35 4.85
N VAL A 129 15.61 3.73 3.57
CA VAL A 129 14.95 4.99 3.19
C VAL A 129 13.49 5.02 3.67
N LEU A 130 12.74 3.93 3.49
CA LEU A 130 11.35 3.84 3.98
C LEU A 130 11.28 3.93 5.52
N LEU A 131 12.21 3.30 6.23
CA LEU A 131 12.30 3.40 7.69
C LEU A 131 12.56 4.85 8.13
N CYS A 132 13.53 5.53 7.51
CA CYS A 132 13.81 6.94 7.80
C CYS A 132 12.58 7.82 7.54
N LEU A 133 11.87 7.59 6.43
CA LEU A 133 10.66 8.35 6.08
C LEU A 133 9.50 8.07 7.05
N ALA A 134 9.36 6.83 7.53
CA ALA A 134 8.36 6.47 8.54
C ALA A 134 8.64 7.16 9.89
N LEU A 135 9.89 7.12 10.36
CA LEU A 135 10.30 7.74 11.61
C LEU A 135 10.14 9.26 11.55
N TRP A 136 10.61 9.89 10.47
CA TRP A 136 10.43 11.33 10.25
C TRP A 136 8.95 11.71 10.22
N GLY A 137 8.16 10.93 9.48
CA GLY A 137 6.71 11.07 9.41
C GLY A 137 6.04 11.06 10.77
N GLY A 138 6.33 10.05 11.61
CA GLY A 138 5.76 9.94 12.95
C GLY A 138 6.13 11.10 13.88
N VAL A 139 7.35 11.61 13.79
CA VAL A 139 7.77 12.80 14.56
C VAL A 139 7.01 14.03 14.06
N SER A 140 6.91 14.23 12.75
CA SER A 140 6.21 15.40 12.20
C SER A 140 4.71 15.41 12.51
N THR A 141 4.02 14.26 12.43
CA THR A 141 2.58 14.17 12.78
C THR A 141 2.34 14.40 14.26
N SER A 142 3.20 13.87 15.14
CA SER A 142 3.04 14.11 16.59
C SER A 142 3.19 15.59 16.96
N ILE A 143 4.11 16.32 16.32
CA ILE A 143 4.25 17.78 16.50
C ILE A 143 3.01 18.52 16.00
N ILE A 144 2.43 18.12 14.86
CA ILE A 144 1.20 18.70 14.34
C ILE A 144 0.04 18.45 15.31
N CYS A 145 -0.11 17.24 15.83
CA CYS A 145 -1.16 16.88 16.78
C CYS A 145 -1.06 17.68 18.09
N PHE A 146 0.14 18.03 18.57
CA PHE A 146 0.28 18.89 19.75
C PHE A 146 -0.32 20.30 19.55
N ARG A 147 -0.41 20.77 18.31
CA ARG A 147 -0.98 22.08 17.98
C ARG A 147 -2.45 22.02 17.58
N GLN A 148 -2.99 20.82 17.36
CA GLN A 148 -4.33 20.65 16.84
C GLN A 148 -5.35 20.87 17.97
N VAL A 149 -6.33 21.73 17.73
CA VAL A 149 -7.34 22.17 18.71
C VAL A 149 -8.60 21.30 18.66
N ASP A 150 -8.77 20.55 17.56
CA ASP A 150 -9.89 19.63 17.31
C ASP A 150 -9.61 18.20 17.79
#